data_AF-A0A075GVT2-F1
#
_entry.id   AF-A0A075GVT2-F1
#
_cell.length_a   1.000
_cell.length_b   1.000
_cell.length_c   1.000
_cell.angle_alpha   90.00
_cell.angle_beta   90.00
_cell.angle_gamma   90.00
#
_symmetry.space_group_name_H-M   'P 1'
#
loop_
_entity.id
_entity.type
_entity.pdbx_description
1 polymer ?
#
loop_
_entity_poly.entity_id
_entity_poly.type
_entity_poly.pdbx_seq_one_letter_code
_entity_poly.pdbx_strand_id
1 'polypeptide(L)' 'MSKTVLFDLGGVLINWNDNWLYDEISSQLDKPFNEIKSKFNDNLCSLFESKINETEFWDIVLGSNNDIDKKIISKTF' A
#
# COMPACT_ATOMS: atom_id res chain seq x y z
N MET A 1 7.49 13.92 37.90
CA MET A 1 6.39 13.72 36.94
C MET A 1 7.04 13.42 35.59
N SER A 2 6.99 12.17 35.11
CA SER A 2 7.54 11.87 33.78
C SER A 2 6.59 12.40 32.72
N LYS A 3 7.12 13.12 31.74
CA LYS A 3 6.36 13.56 30.56
C LYS A 3 6.63 12.57 29.44
N THR A 4 5.56 12.08 28.82
CA THR A 4 5.64 11.24 27.62
C THR A 4 5.29 12.09 26.42
N VAL A 5 6.04 11.92 25.34
CA VAL A 5 5.77 12.55 24.04
C VAL A 5 5.58 11.44 23.02
N LEU A 6 4.46 11.50 22.30
CA LEU A 6 4.14 10.58 21.21
C LEU A 6 4.45 11.30 19.89
N PHE A 7 5.22 10.65 19.03
CA PHE A 7 5.52 11.11 17.68
C PHE A 7 4.92 10.14 16.67
N ASP A 8 4.30 10.70 15.64
CA ASP A 8 3.97 9.95 14.44
C ASP A 8 5.24 9.65 13.64
N LEU A 9 5.21 8.63 12.79
CA LEU A 9 6.32 8.24 11.92
C LEU A 9 6.29 9.07 10.64
N GLY A 10 5.24 8.89 9.83
CA GLY A 10 5.11 9.50 8.51
C GLY A 10 4.94 11.02 8.60
N GLY A 11 5.77 11.77 7.89
CA GLY A 11 5.68 13.24 7.83
C GLY A 11 6.10 13.96 9.11
N VAL A 12 6.47 13.23 10.17
CA VAL A 12 6.98 13.79 11.44
C VAL A 12 8.43 13.36 11.69
N LEU A 13 8.68 12.05 11.79
CA LEU A 13 10.03 11.52 12.00
C LEU A 13 10.74 11.20 10.68
N ILE A 14 9.98 10.82 9.65
CA ILE A 14 10.50 10.54 8.31
C ILE A 14 9.79 11.38 7.27
N ASN A 15 10.55 11.89 6.30
CA ASN A 15 9.98 12.59 5.15
C ASN A 15 9.34 11.55 4.24
N TRP A 16 8.03 11.37 4.40
CA TRP A 16 7.24 10.40 3.67
C TRP A 16 6.83 10.98 2.33
N ASN A 17 7.16 10.30 1.24
CA ASN A 17 6.74 10.66 -0.11
C ASN A 17 6.24 9.40 -0.81
N ASP A 18 4.95 9.31 -1.10
CA ASP A 18 4.36 8.12 -1.72
C ASP A 18 4.77 7.90 -3.18
N ASN A 19 5.44 8.88 -3.82
CA ASN A 19 5.79 8.76 -5.24
C ASN A 19 6.68 7.54 -5.52
N TRP A 20 7.65 7.23 -4.65
CA TRP A 20 8.50 6.05 -4.84
C TRP A 20 7.70 4.75 -4.78
N LEU A 21 6.66 4.70 -3.92
CA LEU A 21 5.80 3.54 -3.77
C LEU A 21 4.92 3.35 -5.02
N TYR A 22 4.36 4.43 -5.54
CA TYR A 22 3.55 4.37 -6.76
C TYR A 22 4.37 3.99 -7.99
N ASP A 23 5.61 4.47 -8.10
CA ASP A 23 6.53 4.10 -9.18
C ASP A 23 6.92 2.63 -9.09
N GLU A 24 7.24 2.13 -7.89
CA GLU A 24 7.56 0.72 -7.65
C GLU A 24 6.37 -0.19 -8.01
N ILE A 25 5.18 0.12 -7.50
CA ILE A 25 3.95 -0.64 -7.83
C ILE A 25 3.68 -0.60 -9.34
N SER A 26 3.82 0.57 -9.98
CA SER A 26 3.62 0.68 -11.44
C SER A 26 4.62 -0.17 -12.21
N SER A 27 5.89 -0.16 -11.80
CA SER A 27 6.95 -0.97 -12.41
C SER A 27 6.70 -2.46 -12.25
N GLN A 28 6.20 -2.90 -11.10
CA GLN A 28 5.92 -4.30 -10.83
C GLN A 28 4.70 -4.81 -11.59
N LEU A 29 3.70 -3.95 -11.81
CA LEU A 29 2.45 -4.28 -12.48
C LEU A 29 2.49 -4.06 -14.00
N ASP A 30 3.55 -3.43 -14.51
CA ASP A 30 3.67 -2.94 -15.89
C ASP A 30 2.45 -2.09 -16.32
N LYS A 31 1.91 -1.31 -15.38
CA LYS A 31 0.71 -0.49 -15.57
C LYS A 31 0.80 0.81 -14.76
N PRO A 32 0.24 1.92 -15.25
CA PRO A 32 0.20 3.17 -14.49
C PRO A 32 -0.60 3.02 -13.19
N PHE A 33 -0.02 3.42 -12.05
CA PHE A 33 -0.70 3.40 -10.75
C PHE A 33 -2.06 4.12 -10.77
N ASN A 34 -2.20 5.17 -11.58
CA ASN A 34 -3.46 5.92 -11.72
C ASN A 34 -4.64 5.03 -12.14
N GLU A 35 -4.42 3.91 -12.83
CA GLU A 35 -5.48 2.97 -13.21
C GLU A 35 -6.05 2.22 -12.00
N ILE A 36 -5.25 2.02 -10.96
CA ILE A 36 -5.63 1.27 -9.75
C ILE A 36 -5.81 2.16 -8.52
N LYS A 37 -5.40 3.43 -8.60
CA LYS A 37 -5.33 4.38 -7.48
C LYS A 37 -6.61 4.48 -6.66
N SER A 38 -7.78 4.54 -7.32
CA SER A 38 -9.06 4.60 -6.60
C SER A 38 -9.25 3.36 -5.73
N LYS A 39 -9.21 2.16 -6.34
CA LYS A 39 -9.40 0.91 -5.61
C LYS A 39 -8.34 0.69 -4.54
N PHE A 40 -7.09 1.07 -4.81
CA PHE A 40 -6.00 1.01 -3.84
C PHE A 40 -6.33 1.85 -2.61
N ASN A 41 -6.69 3.12 -2.79
CA ASN A 41 -7.02 4.02 -1.70
C ASN A 41 -8.30 3.61 -0.95
N ASP A 42 -9.32 3.15 -1.68
CA ASP A 42 -10.61 2.74 -1.11
C ASP A 42 -10.47 1.52 -0.17
N ASN A 43 -9.48 0.66 -0.40
CA ASN A 43 -9.27 -0.58 0.36
C ASN A 43 -8.10 -0.51 1.35
N LEU A 44 -7.29 0.55 1.31
CA LEU A 44 -6.08 0.69 2.14
C LEU A 44 -6.39 0.63 3.64
N CYS A 45 -7.44 1.35 4.07
CA CYS A 45 -7.88 1.33 5.47
C CYS A 45 -8.27 -0.08 5.92
N SER A 46 -8.91 -0.88 5.05
CA SER A 46 -9.30 -2.25 5.39
C SER A 46 -8.09 -3.16 5.60
N LEU A 47 -7.00 -2.94 4.86
CA LEU A 47 -5.72 -3.63 5.06
C LEU A 47 -5.11 -3.26 6.42
N PHE A 48 -4.99 -1.97 6.74
CA PHE A 48 -4.42 -1.50 8.01
C PHE A 48 -5.28 -1.90 9.23
N GLU A 49 -6.59 -1.96 9.07
CA GLU A 49 -7.52 -2.43 10.09
C GLU A 49 -7.58 -3.96 10.19
N SER A 50 -6.77 -4.69 9.40
CA SER A 50 -6.73 -6.16 9.37
C SER A 50 -8.08 -6.81 9.03
N LYS A 51 -8.96 -6.08 8.34
CA LYS A 51 -10.25 -6.60 7.83
C LYS A 51 -10.06 -7.49 6.62
N ILE A 52 -9.01 -7.23 5.85
CA ILE A 52 -8.55 -8.03 4.70
C ILE A 52 -7.05 -8.23 4.83
N ASN A 53 -6.54 -9.35 4.30
CA ASN A 53 -5.10 -9.58 4.21
C ASN A 53 -4.52 -8.98 2.91
N GLU A 54 -3.19 -8.98 2.79
CA GLU A 54 -2.51 -8.41 1.62
C GLU A 54 -2.91 -9.11 0.31
N THR A 55 -3.08 -10.43 0.30
CA THR A 55 -3.51 -11.14 -0.91
C THR A 55 -4.91 -10.71 -1.35
N GLU A 56 -5.85 -10.62 -0.40
CA GLU A 56 -7.22 -10.17 -0.65
C GLU A 56 -7.26 -8.71 -1.12
N PHE A 57 -6.43 -7.85 -0.54
CA PHE A 57 -6.29 -6.45 -0.96
C PHE A 57 -5.91 -6.37 -2.43
N TRP A 58 -4.88 -7.10 -2.84
CA TRP A 58 -4.40 -7.06 -4.21
C TRP A 58 -5.39 -7.69 -5.18
N ASP A 59 -6.06 -8.79 -4.82
CA ASP A 59 -7.13 -9.38 -5.63
C ASP A 59 -8.29 -8.38 -5.88
N ILE A 60 -8.65 -7.55 -4.88
CA ILE A 60 -9.67 -6.50 -5.03
C ILE A 60 -9.19 -5.35 -5.92
N VAL A 61 -7.98 -4.85 -5.68
CA VAL A 61 -7.39 -3.70 -6.38
C VAL A 61 -7.19 -4.02 -7.86
N LEU A 62 -6.70 -5.22 -8.15
CA LEU A 62 -6.22 -5.63 -9.46
C LEU A 62 -7.27 -6.44 -10.24
N GLY A 63 -8.17 -7.11 -9.54
CA GLY A 63 -9.12 -8.07 -10.11
C GLY A 63 -8.55 -9.49 -10.15
N SER A 64 -9.44 -10.48 -10.07
CA SER A 64 -9.16 -11.90 -9.83
C SER A 64 -8.33 -12.64 -10.90
N ASN A 65 -7.94 -11.97 -11.98
CA ASN A 65 -7.28 -12.57 -13.15
C ASN A 65 -5.90 -11.99 -13.45
N ASN A 66 -5.31 -11.21 -12.54
CA ASN A 66 -3.99 -10.64 -12.82
C ASN A 66 -2.88 -11.63 -12.39
N ASP A 67 -2.10 -12.08 -13.38
CA ASP A 67 -0.87 -12.88 -13.25
C ASP A 67 0.25 -12.05 -12.59
N ILE A 68 0.04 -11.61 -11.35
CA ILE A 68 1.07 -10.87 -10.62
C ILE A 68 1.78 -11.84 -9.71
N ASP A 69 3.11 -11.81 -9.76
CA ASP A 69 3.94 -12.59 -8.87
C ASP A 69 3.69 -12.12 -7.43
N LYS A 70 2.95 -12.93 -6.66
CA LYS A 70 2.62 -12.66 -5.26
C LYS A 70 3.87 -12.49 -4.37
N LYS A 71 5.05 -12.94 -4.80
CA LYS A 71 6.33 -12.70 -4.11
C LYS A 71 6.87 -11.28 -4.28
N ILE A 72 6.49 -10.62 -5.36
CA ILE A 72 6.90 -9.24 -5.65
C ILE A 72 6.08 -8.30 -4.76
N ILE A 73 4.78 -8.60 -4.62
CA ILE A 73 3.86 -7.76 -3.89
C ILE A 73 4.03 -7.85 -2.35
N SER A 74 4.41 -9.02 -1.80
CA SER A 74 4.54 -9.25 -0.35
C SER A 74 5.69 -8.49 0.35
N LYS A 75 6.23 -7.47 -0.30
CA LYS A 75 7.26 -6.55 0.23
C LYS A 75 6.73 -5.12 0.39
N THR A 76 5.47 -4.90 0.02
CA THR A 76 4.89 -3.56 -0.05
C THR A 76 4.40 -3.08 1.31
N PHE A 77 3.97 -4.00 2.19
CA PHE A 77 3.44 -3.73 3.52
C PHE A 77 4.09 -4.59 4.60
#